data_AF-A0A3G8M3Q3-F1
#
_entry.id   AF-A0A3G8M3Q3-F1
#
_cell.length_a   1.000
_cell.length_b   1.000
_cell.length_c   1.000
_cell.angle_alpha   90.00
_cell.angle_beta   90.00
_cell.angle_gamma   90.00
#
_symmetry.space_group_name_H-M   'P 1'
#
loop_
_entity.id
_entity.type
_entity.pdbx_description
1 polymer ?
#
loop_
_entity_poly.entity_id
_entity_poly.type
_entity_poly.pdbx_seq_one_letter_code
_entity_poly.pdbx_strand_id
1 'polypeptide(L)'
;MRRELNRPVYVSAHVAACGLISSQRERATDYFLLRDNSTGVLMSGGRRMSRWTIKPVTSTQTDISWSNPDPQKGSPPEPPKVEEWSIRRNCMDGRSFLWLDAYRSDIGIADKSPRFRIGARRTEFRGVDGEWVKLDTSGCGAGGHLYALYDVTTDAYGIRVWGDIYMADGVTVGRRFFWQADLAYAPSVENPCRHSPDSARPGLRLDEAWWDNVNGWSIGSGDMLDAEPSGANVIYGRWGVIAKGGGPGWVGGWGNRPKESFCLIEE
;
A
#
# COMPACT_ATOMS: atom_id res chain seq x y z
N MET A 1 51.57 42.10 30.01
CA MET A 1 51.63 42.75 28.69
C MET A 1 51.34 41.66 27.65
N ARG A 2 50.25 41.81 26.86
CA ARG A 2 49.86 41.18 25.56
C ARG A 2 50.20 39.68 25.30
N ARG A 3 49.20 38.79 25.14
CA ARG A 3 48.55 38.28 23.87
C ARG A 3 49.57 37.66 22.90
N GLU A 4 49.41 36.44 22.37
CA GLU A 4 48.35 35.86 21.51
C GLU A 4 48.25 34.32 21.73
N LEU A 5 47.13 33.58 21.78
CA LEU A 5 45.93 33.40 20.93
C LEU A 5 46.16 32.71 19.58
N ASN A 6 45.71 31.43 19.48
CA ASN A 6 44.88 30.82 18.41
C ASN A 6 45.18 29.31 18.30
N ARG A 7 44.25 28.35 18.13
CA ARG A 7 42.77 28.20 18.13
C ARG A 7 42.49 26.68 18.20
N PRO A 8 41.50 26.19 18.96
CA PRO A 8 40.95 24.86 18.72
C PRO A 8 39.88 24.91 17.62
N VAL A 9 39.85 23.86 16.80
CA VAL A 9 38.88 23.62 15.72
C VAL A 9 37.50 23.34 16.34
N TYR A 10 36.51 24.12 15.92
CA TYR A 10 35.10 23.88 16.22
C TYR A 10 34.60 22.69 15.40
N VAL A 11 34.15 21.62 16.07
CA VAL A 11 33.23 20.66 15.48
C VAL A 11 31.81 21.13 15.81
N SER A 12 31.11 21.66 14.80
CA SER A 12 29.69 21.98 14.91
C SER A 12 28.88 20.70 15.06
N ALA A 13 28.36 20.46 16.27
CA ALA A 13 27.25 19.55 16.48
C ALA A 13 25.99 20.18 15.86
N HIS A 14 25.55 19.67 14.71
CA HIS A 14 24.20 19.95 14.23
C HIS A 14 23.23 19.10 15.04
N VAL A 15 22.50 19.81 15.90
CA VAL A 15 21.33 19.33 16.64
C VAL A 15 20.23 19.00 15.63
N ALA A 16 20.00 17.72 15.36
CA ALA A 16 18.74 17.27 14.80
C ALA A 16 17.74 17.15 15.97
N ALA A 17 17.04 18.24 16.26
CA ALA A 17 15.93 18.25 17.20
C ALA A 17 14.80 17.40 16.60
N CYS A 18 14.72 16.13 17.01
CA CYS A 18 13.50 15.34 16.87
C CYS A 18 12.40 16.03 17.68
N GLY A 19 11.53 16.78 16.99
CA GLY A 19 10.26 17.21 17.56
C GLY A 19 9.48 15.98 17.99
N LEU A 20 9.24 15.85 19.29
CA LEU A 20 8.29 14.92 19.88
C LEU A 20 6.89 15.36 19.44
N ILE A 21 6.45 14.91 18.28
CA ILE A 21 5.06 14.99 17.84
C ILE A 21 4.30 13.97 18.69
N SER A 22 3.49 14.44 19.64
CA SER A 22 2.48 13.59 20.30
C SER A 22 1.32 13.35 19.33
N SER A 23 1.55 12.55 18.28
CA SER A 23 0.46 12.01 17.48
C SER A 23 -0.21 10.91 18.28
N GLN A 24 -1.54 10.81 18.22
CA GLN A 24 -2.20 9.56 18.56
C GLN A 24 -1.54 8.48 17.71
N ARG A 25 -0.94 7.48 18.35
CA ARG A 25 -0.20 6.41 17.65
C ARG A 25 -1.20 5.46 16.98
N GLU A 26 -1.80 5.94 15.92
CA GLU A 26 -2.60 5.10 15.03
C GLU A 26 -1.68 4.14 14.29
N ARG A 27 -2.20 2.94 14.03
CA ARG A 27 -1.47 1.86 13.39
C ARG A 27 -2.15 1.47 12.10
N ALA A 28 -1.43 0.89 11.16
CA ALA A 28 -2.02 0.35 9.94
C ALA A 28 -3.13 -0.68 10.25
N THR A 29 -3.05 -1.40 11.37
CA THR A 29 -4.12 -2.30 11.83
C THR A 29 -5.44 -1.61 12.17
N ASP A 30 -5.42 -0.30 12.41
CA ASP A 30 -6.64 0.47 12.64
C ASP A 30 -7.36 0.78 11.32
N TYR A 31 -6.67 0.65 10.18
CA TYR A 31 -7.14 1.05 8.84
C TYR A 31 -7.35 -0.15 7.94
N PHE A 32 -6.34 -1.00 7.86
CA PHE A 32 -6.35 -2.26 7.16
C PHE A 32 -6.81 -3.31 8.16
N LEU A 33 -7.95 -3.97 7.90
CA LEU A 33 -8.56 -4.98 8.79
C LEU A 33 -7.76 -6.29 8.84
N LEU A 34 -6.44 -6.19 9.00
CA LEU A 34 -5.46 -7.28 8.93
C LEU A 34 -5.71 -8.36 9.98
N ARG A 35 -6.46 -8.03 11.05
CA ARG A 35 -6.69 -8.89 12.21
C ARG A 35 -8.11 -9.42 12.31
N ASP A 36 -8.99 -8.99 11.42
CA ASP A 36 -10.41 -9.33 11.51
C ASP A 36 -10.80 -10.18 10.30
N ASN A 37 -11.54 -11.26 10.55
CA ASN A 37 -12.29 -11.91 9.49
C ASN A 37 -13.36 -10.93 9.03
N SER A 38 -13.20 -10.38 7.84
CA SER A 38 -14.12 -9.38 7.32
C SER A 38 -14.47 -9.70 5.88
N THR A 39 -15.73 -9.46 5.52
CA THR A 39 -16.22 -9.59 4.16
C THR A 39 -16.92 -8.31 3.78
N GLY A 40 -16.80 -7.92 2.52
CA GLY A 40 -17.49 -6.77 1.97
C GLY A 40 -17.81 -6.92 0.51
N VAL A 41 -18.42 -5.89 -0.06
CA VAL A 41 -18.76 -5.80 -1.47
C VAL A 41 -18.16 -4.54 -2.07
N LEU A 42 -17.63 -4.69 -3.28
CA LEU A 42 -17.36 -3.57 -4.16
C LEU A 42 -18.67 -3.14 -4.82
N MET A 43 -19.06 -1.89 -4.61
CA MET A 43 -20.18 -1.26 -5.30
C MET A 43 -19.69 -0.33 -6.39
N SER A 44 -20.34 -0.36 -7.55
CA SER A 44 -20.14 0.62 -8.62
C SER A 44 -21.48 1.01 -9.23
N GLY A 45 -21.77 2.31 -9.28
CA GLY A 45 -23.05 2.81 -9.82
C GLY A 45 -24.29 2.20 -9.16
N GLY A 46 -24.23 1.91 -7.84
CA GLY A 46 -25.32 1.28 -7.09
C GLY A 46 -25.46 -0.24 -7.26
N ARG A 47 -24.55 -0.90 -7.99
CA ARG A 47 -24.56 -2.36 -8.20
C ARG A 47 -23.41 -3.05 -7.47
N ARG A 48 -23.66 -4.26 -6.95
CA ARG A 48 -22.62 -5.15 -6.40
C ARG A 48 -21.80 -5.74 -7.53
N MET A 49 -20.52 -5.41 -7.57
CA MET A 49 -19.59 -5.85 -8.62
C MET A 49 -18.81 -7.09 -8.21
N SER A 50 -18.31 -7.11 -6.97
CA SER A 50 -17.51 -8.21 -6.41
C SER A 50 -17.71 -8.28 -4.91
N ARG A 51 -17.49 -9.46 -4.33
CA ARG A 51 -17.33 -9.63 -2.89
C ARG A 51 -15.84 -9.77 -2.58
N TRP A 52 -15.38 -9.16 -1.50
CA TRP A 52 -14.04 -9.36 -0.98
C TRP A 52 -14.11 -9.99 0.41
N THR A 53 -13.09 -10.77 0.76
CA THR A 53 -12.96 -11.38 2.07
C THR A 53 -11.51 -11.29 2.52
N ILE A 54 -11.29 -10.71 3.70
CA ILE A 54 -10.02 -10.68 4.41
C ILE A 54 -10.03 -11.78 5.47
N LYS A 55 -9.00 -12.62 5.47
CA LYS A 55 -8.83 -13.74 6.40
C LYS A 55 -7.44 -13.66 7.03
N PRO A 56 -7.34 -13.38 8.34
CA PRO A 56 -6.08 -13.44 9.06
C PRO A 56 -5.46 -14.83 8.94
N VAL A 57 -4.18 -14.88 8.57
CA VAL A 57 -3.38 -16.11 8.51
C VAL A 57 -2.57 -16.24 9.80
N THR A 58 -2.00 -15.12 10.25
CA THR A 58 -1.29 -14.99 11.53
C THR A 58 -1.61 -13.63 12.16
N SER A 59 -1.00 -13.33 13.31
CA SER A 59 -1.19 -12.03 13.99
C SER A 59 -0.60 -10.83 13.23
N THR A 60 0.19 -11.10 12.19
CA THR A 60 0.87 -10.10 11.35
C THR A 60 0.56 -10.26 9.87
N GLN A 61 -0.22 -11.25 9.46
CA GLN A 61 -0.45 -11.54 8.05
C GLN A 61 -1.91 -11.81 7.76
N THR A 62 -2.35 -11.38 6.58
CA THR A 62 -3.70 -11.65 6.10
C THR A 62 -3.71 -11.98 4.62
N ASP A 63 -4.72 -12.73 4.24
CA ASP A 63 -5.08 -13.01 2.86
C ASP A 63 -6.35 -12.22 2.50
N ILE A 64 -6.39 -11.55 1.35
CA ILE A 64 -7.60 -10.94 0.81
C ILE A 64 -7.98 -11.59 -0.52
N SER A 65 -9.14 -12.21 -0.56
CA SER A 65 -9.70 -12.83 -1.77
C SER A 65 -10.84 -11.99 -2.32
N TRP A 66 -11.07 -12.09 -3.62
CA TRP A 66 -12.25 -11.50 -4.24
C TRP A 66 -12.99 -12.56 -5.02
N SER A 67 -14.30 -12.54 -4.89
CA SER A 67 -15.21 -13.52 -5.46
C SER A 67 -16.37 -12.86 -6.21
N ASN A 68 -17.07 -13.68 -6.99
CA ASN A 68 -18.36 -13.33 -7.54
C ASN A 68 -19.31 -12.99 -6.37
N PRO A 69 -20.12 -11.91 -6.44
CA PRO A 69 -21.13 -11.66 -5.43
C PRO A 69 -22.13 -12.82 -5.26
N ASP A 70 -22.26 -13.71 -6.26
CA ASP A 70 -23.07 -14.92 -6.25
C ASP A 70 -22.19 -16.20 -6.24
N PRO A 71 -22.10 -16.90 -5.09
CA PRO A 71 -21.22 -18.07 -4.90
C PRO A 71 -21.71 -19.38 -5.57
N GLN A 72 -22.89 -19.41 -6.20
CA GLN A 72 -23.46 -20.66 -6.75
C GLN A 72 -22.82 -21.14 -8.08
N LYS A 73 -21.83 -20.44 -8.64
CA LYS A 73 -21.31 -20.69 -10.00
C LYS A 73 -20.01 -21.52 -10.10
N GLY A 74 -19.66 -22.25 -9.05
CA GLY A 74 -18.58 -23.26 -9.04
C GLY A 74 -17.17 -22.68 -8.91
N SER A 75 -16.30 -23.38 -8.18
CA SER A 75 -14.92 -22.95 -7.86
C SER A 75 -13.88 -23.78 -8.62
N PRO A 76 -12.89 -23.15 -9.28
CA PRO A 76 -11.72 -23.84 -9.84
C PRO A 76 -10.66 -24.18 -8.77
N PRO A 77 -9.61 -24.96 -9.11
CA PRO A 77 -8.59 -25.42 -8.17
C PRO A 77 -7.85 -24.28 -7.44
N GLU A 78 -7.44 -24.57 -6.21
CA GLU A 78 -6.76 -23.61 -5.33
C GLU A 78 -5.42 -23.16 -5.92
N PRO A 79 -5.20 -21.85 -6.13
CA PRO A 79 -3.86 -21.32 -6.36
C PRO A 79 -3.00 -21.50 -5.11
N PRO A 80 -1.66 -21.40 -5.22
CA PRO A 80 -0.80 -21.34 -4.04
C PRO A 80 -1.26 -20.21 -3.11
N LYS A 81 -1.36 -20.52 -1.82
CA LYS A 81 -1.74 -19.55 -0.79
C LYS A 81 -0.54 -18.65 -0.50
N VAL A 82 -0.53 -17.47 -1.12
CA VAL A 82 0.41 -16.38 -0.80
C VAL A 82 -0.38 -15.31 -0.05
N GLU A 83 0.14 -14.86 1.09
CA GLU A 83 -0.41 -13.76 1.88
C GLU A 83 -0.41 -12.48 1.04
N GLU A 84 -1.44 -11.66 1.16
CA GLU A 84 -1.48 -10.39 0.44
C GLU A 84 -0.82 -9.29 1.25
N TRP A 85 -1.11 -9.22 2.55
CA TRP A 85 -0.50 -8.23 3.43
C TRP A 85 0.21 -8.82 4.64
N SER A 86 1.38 -8.25 4.94
CA SER A 86 2.17 -8.58 6.13
C SER A 86 2.65 -7.31 6.86
N ILE A 87 2.59 -7.32 8.19
CA ILE A 87 3.26 -6.32 9.02
C ILE A 87 4.68 -6.78 9.25
N ARG A 88 5.65 -6.02 8.75
CA ARG A 88 7.07 -6.29 8.93
C ARG A 88 7.70 -5.22 9.81
N ARG A 89 8.60 -5.66 10.70
CA ARG A 89 9.22 -4.81 11.72
C ARG A 89 10.72 -4.70 11.47
N ASN A 90 11.34 -3.71 12.09
CA ASN A 90 12.79 -3.48 12.04
C ASN A 90 13.31 -3.31 10.60
N CYS A 91 12.54 -2.60 9.81
CA CYS A 91 12.77 -2.44 8.39
C CYS A 91 13.81 -1.35 8.10
N MET A 92 13.37 -0.11 8.14
CA MET A 92 14.18 1.09 7.88
C MET A 92 14.39 1.79 9.19
N ASP A 93 15.63 1.89 9.66
CA ASP A 93 15.96 2.56 10.94
C ASP A 93 15.10 2.08 12.12
N GLY A 94 14.75 0.79 12.13
CA GLY A 94 13.89 0.18 13.16
C GLY A 94 12.39 0.36 12.97
N ARG A 95 11.93 1.08 11.92
CA ARG A 95 10.50 1.29 11.63
C ARG A 95 9.81 0.02 11.18
N SER A 96 8.48 0.00 11.36
CA SER A 96 7.62 -1.08 10.90
C SER A 96 6.76 -0.63 9.72
N PHE A 97 6.40 -1.57 8.85
CA PHE A 97 5.65 -1.30 7.63
C PHE A 97 4.62 -2.39 7.33
N LEU A 98 3.58 -2.00 6.62
CA LEU A 98 2.73 -2.91 5.86
C LEU A 98 3.42 -3.25 4.53
N TRP A 99 3.48 -4.54 4.23
CA TRP A 99 4.06 -5.11 3.02
C TRP A 99 2.97 -5.76 2.19
N LEU A 100 3.08 -5.61 0.86
CA LEU A 100 2.32 -6.40 -0.11
C LEU A 100 3.16 -7.60 -0.54
N ASP A 101 2.68 -8.82 -0.28
CA ASP A 101 3.44 -10.06 -0.50
C ASP A 101 3.03 -10.81 -1.76
N ALA A 102 1.85 -10.49 -2.32
CA ALA A 102 1.30 -11.12 -3.51
C ALA A 102 0.83 -10.10 -4.56
N TYR A 103 1.00 -10.45 -5.83
CA TYR A 103 0.40 -9.79 -6.98
C TYR A 103 -0.71 -10.66 -7.54
N ARG A 104 -1.86 -10.04 -7.81
CA ARG A 104 -2.97 -10.70 -8.47
C ARG A 104 -2.92 -10.45 -9.97
N SER A 105 -3.01 -11.53 -10.76
CA SER A 105 -3.20 -11.39 -12.20
C SER A 105 -4.44 -10.55 -12.52
N ASP A 106 -4.29 -9.61 -13.44
CA ASP A 106 -5.35 -8.87 -14.12
C ASP A 106 -6.04 -9.70 -15.22
N ILE A 107 -5.38 -10.80 -15.64
CA ILE A 107 -5.90 -11.76 -16.61
C ILE A 107 -6.67 -12.85 -15.86
N GLY A 108 -7.99 -12.71 -15.77
CA GLY A 108 -8.92 -13.71 -15.21
C GLY A 108 -10.15 -13.09 -14.54
N ILE A 109 -11.23 -13.87 -14.37
CA ILE A 109 -12.28 -13.51 -13.39
C ILE A 109 -11.58 -13.47 -12.02
N ALA A 110 -11.89 -12.49 -11.18
CA ALA A 110 -11.18 -12.22 -9.93
C ALA A 110 -10.99 -13.50 -9.08
N ASP A 111 -12.01 -14.34 -8.96
CA ASP A 111 -11.99 -15.62 -8.23
C ASP A 111 -11.11 -16.72 -8.86
N LYS A 112 -10.60 -16.53 -10.08
CA LYS A 112 -9.81 -17.50 -10.86
C LYS A 112 -8.41 -17.01 -11.20
N SER A 113 -8.06 -15.81 -10.75
CA SER A 113 -6.80 -15.17 -11.11
C SER A 113 -5.68 -15.71 -10.23
N PRO A 114 -4.64 -16.35 -10.79
CA PRO A 114 -3.52 -16.86 -10.01
C PRO A 114 -2.86 -15.71 -9.24
N ARG A 115 -2.43 -16.04 -8.02
CA ARG A 115 -1.61 -15.17 -7.19
C ARG A 115 -0.16 -15.52 -7.36
N PHE A 116 0.64 -14.49 -7.55
CA PHE A 116 2.07 -14.61 -7.76
C PHE A 116 2.79 -13.93 -6.60
N ARG A 117 3.83 -14.59 -6.09
CA ARG A 117 4.76 -13.94 -5.17
C ARG A 117 5.35 -12.71 -5.84
N ILE A 118 5.60 -11.66 -5.07
CA ILE A 118 6.40 -10.51 -5.50
C ILE A 118 7.63 -10.30 -4.63
N GLY A 119 8.57 -9.51 -5.13
CA GLY A 119 9.77 -9.09 -4.40
C GLY A 119 10.25 -7.73 -4.85
N ALA A 120 10.56 -6.85 -3.90
CA ALA A 120 11.16 -5.56 -4.18
C ALA A 120 12.64 -5.70 -4.57
N ARG A 121 13.03 -5.07 -5.68
CA ARG A 121 14.43 -4.86 -6.10
C ARG A 121 14.96 -3.51 -5.61
N ARG A 122 14.08 -2.51 -5.58
CA ARG A 122 14.38 -1.15 -5.13
C ARG A 122 13.12 -0.55 -4.53
N THR A 123 13.30 0.10 -3.39
CA THR A 123 12.25 0.84 -2.71
C THR A 123 12.79 2.21 -2.35
N GLU A 124 11.98 3.23 -2.53
CA GLU A 124 12.29 4.60 -2.15
C GLU A 124 11.11 5.23 -1.43
N PHE A 125 11.41 6.17 -0.55
CA PHE A 125 10.43 6.88 0.26
C PHE A 125 10.70 8.37 0.24
N ARG A 126 9.63 9.15 0.41
CA ARG A 126 9.68 10.60 0.45
C ARG A 126 8.73 11.10 1.55
N GLY A 127 9.21 11.91 2.48
CA GLY A 127 8.33 12.63 3.43
C GLY A 127 7.62 13.82 2.76
N VAL A 128 6.84 14.60 3.51
CA VAL A 128 6.02 15.74 3.02
C VAL A 128 6.79 16.66 2.07
N ASP A 129 8.01 17.05 2.44
CA ASP A 129 8.85 17.97 1.68
C ASP A 129 10.25 17.40 1.42
N GLY A 130 10.36 16.06 1.43
CA GLY A 130 11.64 15.37 1.29
C GLY A 130 12.02 15.13 -0.17
N GLU A 131 13.30 14.82 -0.37
CA GLU A 131 13.75 14.12 -1.57
C GLU A 131 13.43 12.63 -1.48
N TRP A 132 13.37 11.97 -2.63
CA TRP A 132 13.28 10.51 -2.67
C TRP A 132 14.57 9.91 -2.13
N VAL A 133 14.46 9.17 -1.03
CA VAL A 133 15.59 8.44 -0.43
C VAL A 133 15.45 6.96 -0.71
N LYS A 134 16.56 6.33 -1.15
CA LYS A 134 16.62 4.88 -1.28
C LYS A 134 16.53 4.23 0.09
N LEU A 135 15.68 3.22 0.19
CA LEU A 135 15.50 2.45 1.40
C LEU A 135 16.26 1.14 1.30
N ASP A 136 17.08 0.87 2.32
CA ASP A 136 17.57 -0.48 2.56
C ASP A 136 16.47 -1.28 3.28
N THR A 137 16.02 -2.36 2.66
CA THR A 137 15.02 -3.27 3.20
C THR A 137 15.63 -4.57 3.71
N SER A 138 16.96 -4.66 3.81
CA SER A 138 17.68 -5.87 4.22
C SER A 138 17.22 -6.42 5.58
N GLY A 139 16.79 -5.56 6.51
CA GLY A 139 16.23 -5.93 7.82
C GLY A 139 14.78 -6.45 7.81
N CYS A 140 14.04 -6.29 6.71
CA CYS A 140 12.61 -6.59 6.60
C CYS A 140 12.25 -8.01 6.15
N GLY A 141 13.23 -8.80 5.70
CA GLY A 141 12.98 -10.07 5.01
C GLY A 141 12.93 -9.97 3.47
N ALA A 142 12.88 -11.13 2.81
CA ALA A 142 13.24 -11.30 1.38
C ALA A 142 12.06 -11.55 0.40
N GLY A 143 10.83 -11.21 0.78
CA GLY A 143 9.65 -11.33 -0.09
C GLY A 143 8.79 -10.08 -0.01
N GLY A 144 7.92 -9.85 -0.98
CA GLY A 144 6.99 -8.72 -1.00
C GLY A 144 7.64 -7.38 -1.32
N HIS A 145 6.85 -6.31 -1.18
CA HIS A 145 7.34 -4.95 -1.20
C HIS A 145 6.67 -4.03 -0.17
N LEU A 146 7.31 -2.90 0.06
CA LEU A 146 6.80 -1.84 0.91
C LEU A 146 5.47 -1.29 0.37
N TYR A 147 4.46 -1.18 1.22
CA TYR A 147 3.16 -0.64 0.83
C TYR A 147 2.77 0.61 1.65
N ALA A 148 2.86 0.56 2.97
CA ALA A 148 2.51 1.69 3.83
C ALA A 148 3.25 1.65 5.17
N LEU A 149 3.34 2.78 5.85
CA LEU A 149 3.86 2.83 7.21
C LEU A 149 2.96 2.07 8.19
N TYR A 150 3.57 1.33 9.11
CA TYR A 150 2.80 0.69 10.18
C TYR A 150 2.33 1.70 11.22
N ASP A 151 3.20 2.62 11.64
CA ASP A 151 2.82 3.74 12.49
C ASP A 151 2.32 4.86 11.57
N VAL A 152 1.00 5.04 11.55
CA VAL A 152 0.34 5.95 10.63
C VAL A 152 0.60 7.39 11.09
N THR A 153 1.05 8.22 10.15
CA THR A 153 1.33 9.64 10.38
C THR A 153 0.24 10.49 9.74
N THR A 154 -0.03 11.66 10.33
CA THR A 154 -0.87 12.69 9.69
C THR A 154 -0.17 13.33 8.49
N ASP A 155 1.16 13.31 8.51
CA ASP A 155 2.01 13.82 7.46
C ASP A 155 1.93 12.93 6.22
N ALA A 156 1.76 13.55 5.05
CA ALA A 156 1.77 12.87 3.78
C ALA A 156 3.16 12.32 3.43
N TYR A 157 3.21 11.22 2.69
CA TYR A 157 4.45 10.61 2.24
C TYR A 157 4.27 9.85 0.93
N GLY A 158 5.37 9.70 0.18
CA GLY A 158 5.43 8.90 -1.03
C GLY A 158 6.21 7.61 -0.83
N ILE A 159 5.80 6.55 -1.51
CA ILE A 159 6.56 5.31 -1.67
C ILE A 159 6.64 4.99 -3.17
N ARG A 160 7.79 4.52 -3.63
CA ARG A 160 7.92 3.89 -4.94
C ARG A 160 8.77 2.64 -4.89
N VAL A 161 8.37 1.65 -5.68
CA VAL A 161 8.91 0.30 -5.66
C VAL A 161 9.12 -0.15 -7.09
N TRP A 162 10.30 -0.68 -7.36
CA TRP A 162 10.58 -1.55 -8.50
C TRP A 162 10.74 -2.97 -7.99
N GLY A 163 10.09 -3.92 -8.63
CA GLY A 163 10.16 -5.30 -8.18
C GLY A 163 9.94 -6.31 -9.28
N ASP A 164 9.91 -7.56 -8.85
CA ASP A 164 9.74 -8.75 -9.66
C ASP A 164 8.43 -9.45 -9.27
N ILE A 165 7.72 -9.96 -10.28
CA ILE A 165 6.59 -10.86 -10.13
C ILE A 165 7.09 -12.25 -10.52
N TYR A 166 7.05 -13.17 -9.57
CA TYR A 166 7.52 -14.53 -9.77
C TYR A 166 6.46 -15.38 -10.48
N MET A 167 6.90 -16.40 -11.21
CA MET A 167 6.02 -17.42 -11.78
C MET A 167 5.37 -18.27 -10.67
N ALA A 168 4.50 -19.20 -11.05
CA ALA A 168 3.80 -20.08 -10.10
C ALA A 168 4.74 -20.94 -9.23
N ASP A 169 6.00 -21.13 -9.66
CA ASP A 169 7.04 -21.81 -8.87
C ASP A 169 7.57 -20.97 -7.69
N GLY A 170 7.24 -19.68 -7.64
CA GLY A 170 7.68 -18.75 -6.59
C GLY A 170 9.17 -18.39 -6.62
N VAL A 171 9.89 -18.78 -7.67
CA VAL A 171 11.36 -18.64 -7.80
C VAL A 171 11.76 -17.96 -9.11
N THR A 172 11.13 -18.32 -10.23
CA THR A 172 11.48 -17.76 -11.55
C THR A 172 10.84 -16.38 -11.70
N VAL A 173 11.63 -15.36 -12.03
CA VAL A 173 11.09 -14.02 -12.34
C VAL A 173 10.37 -14.08 -13.69
N GLY A 174 9.04 -13.87 -13.67
CA GLY A 174 8.21 -13.88 -14.87
C GLY A 174 7.96 -12.48 -15.44
N ARG A 175 7.77 -11.49 -14.57
CA ARG A 175 7.53 -10.08 -14.94
C ARG A 175 8.26 -9.15 -14.00
N ARG A 176 8.41 -7.90 -14.42
CA ARG A 176 8.86 -6.78 -13.59
C ARG A 176 7.73 -5.80 -13.42
N PHE A 177 7.66 -5.18 -12.25
CA PHE A 177 6.65 -4.16 -11.97
C PHE A 177 7.29 -2.90 -11.40
N PHE A 178 6.54 -1.82 -11.55
CA PHE A 178 6.75 -0.57 -10.84
C PHE A 178 5.43 -0.15 -10.21
N TRP A 179 5.52 0.26 -8.94
CA TRP A 179 4.42 0.84 -8.20
C TRP A 179 4.89 2.12 -7.54
N GLN A 180 4.09 3.17 -7.63
CA GLN A 180 4.30 4.38 -6.86
C GLN A 180 2.99 4.85 -6.28
N ALA A 181 3.04 5.32 -5.04
CA ALA A 181 1.91 5.95 -4.41
C ALA A 181 2.30 7.12 -3.50
N ASP A 182 1.37 8.06 -3.39
CA ASP A 182 1.34 9.05 -2.32
C ASP A 182 0.23 8.70 -1.34
N LEU A 183 0.55 8.73 -0.05
CA LEU A 183 -0.34 8.46 1.06
C LEU A 183 -0.52 9.74 1.88
N ALA A 184 -1.77 10.09 2.20
CA ALA A 184 -2.11 11.26 2.99
C ALA A 184 -3.24 10.96 3.97
N TYR A 185 -3.21 11.60 5.14
CA TYR A 185 -4.29 11.51 6.10
C TYR A 185 -5.53 12.27 5.62
N ALA A 186 -6.68 11.62 5.70
CA ALA A 186 -7.99 12.18 5.39
C ALA A 186 -8.83 12.20 6.68
N PRO A 187 -9.04 13.36 7.33
CA PRO A 187 -9.63 13.42 8.67
C PRO A 187 -11.10 12.97 8.73
N SER A 188 -11.82 13.05 7.60
CA SER A 188 -13.21 12.62 7.50
C SER A 188 -13.50 12.21 6.06
N VAL A 189 -13.91 10.97 5.85
CA VAL A 189 -14.31 10.43 4.56
C VAL A 189 -15.65 9.73 4.70
N GLU A 190 -16.61 10.19 3.91
CA GLU A 190 -17.95 9.63 3.84
C GLU A 190 -17.98 8.38 2.96
N ASN A 191 -18.69 7.34 3.38
CA ASN A 191 -18.98 6.17 2.56
C ASN A 191 -20.49 6.07 2.32
N PRO A 192 -20.95 6.12 1.05
CA PRO A 192 -22.38 6.08 0.73
C PRO A 192 -23.05 4.75 1.10
N CYS A 193 -22.27 3.70 1.37
CA CYS A 193 -22.80 2.42 1.83
C CYS A 193 -23.12 2.37 3.32
N ARG A 194 -22.61 3.32 4.11
CA ARG A 194 -22.80 3.36 5.56
C ARG A 194 -23.84 4.41 5.89
N HIS A 195 -24.83 4.04 6.70
CA HIS A 195 -25.84 4.99 7.18
C HIS A 195 -25.38 5.66 8.48
N SER A 196 -25.89 6.87 8.74
CA SER A 196 -25.62 7.64 9.96
C SER A 196 -25.90 6.80 11.22
N PRO A 197 -25.06 6.88 12.28
CA PRO A 197 -23.96 7.84 12.51
C PRO A 197 -22.58 7.38 12.00
N ASP A 198 -22.46 6.20 11.38
CA ASP A 198 -21.19 5.59 10.95
C ASP A 198 -20.78 5.92 9.51
N SER A 199 -21.43 6.91 8.90
CA SER A 199 -21.25 7.27 7.49
C SER A 199 -19.92 7.94 7.19
N ALA A 200 -19.26 8.55 8.18
CA ALA A 200 -18.00 9.28 8.02
C ALA A 200 -16.95 8.83 9.03
N ARG A 201 -15.71 8.59 8.56
CA ARG A 201 -14.59 8.17 9.41
C ARG A 201 -13.27 8.77 8.94
N PRO A 202 -12.27 8.95 9.83
CA PRO A 202 -10.90 9.21 9.40
C PRO A 202 -10.39 8.09 8.49
N GLY A 203 -9.50 8.42 7.58
CA GLY A 203 -8.96 7.50 6.59
C GLY A 203 -7.56 7.87 6.11
N LEU A 204 -6.99 6.97 5.33
CA LEU A 204 -5.77 7.19 4.57
C LEU A 204 -6.13 7.23 3.09
N ARG A 205 -5.89 8.39 2.47
CA ARG A 205 -5.96 8.53 1.02
C ARG A 205 -4.69 7.96 0.42
N LEU A 206 -4.86 7.15 -0.61
CA LEU A 206 -3.83 6.54 -1.43
C LEU A 206 -4.07 6.97 -2.87
N ASP A 207 -3.12 7.67 -3.48
CA ASP A 207 -3.08 7.93 -4.92
C ASP A 207 -1.97 7.05 -5.51
N GLU A 208 -2.28 6.19 -6.50
CA GLU A 208 -1.35 5.18 -6.98
C GLU A 208 -1.23 5.10 -8.52
N ALA A 209 -0.08 4.62 -8.95
CA ALA A 209 0.25 4.26 -10.32
C ALA A 209 0.93 2.89 -10.36
N TRP A 210 0.59 2.10 -11.38
CA TRP A 210 1.08 0.74 -11.58
C TRP A 210 1.52 0.55 -13.02
N TRP A 211 2.67 -0.08 -13.18
CA TRP A 211 3.24 -0.49 -14.46
C TRP A 211 3.82 -1.90 -14.34
N ASP A 212 3.73 -2.68 -15.41
CA ASP A 212 4.50 -3.91 -15.56
C ASP A 212 5.10 -4.03 -16.97
N ASN A 213 6.16 -4.82 -17.11
CA ASN A 213 6.91 -4.90 -18.35
C ASN A 213 6.19 -5.65 -19.50
N VAL A 214 5.01 -6.24 -19.23
CA VAL A 214 4.20 -6.93 -20.23
C VAL A 214 3.07 -6.03 -20.72
N ASN A 215 2.36 -5.38 -19.79
CA ASN A 215 1.17 -4.59 -20.09
C ASN A 215 1.44 -3.07 -20.18
N GLY A 216 2.62 -2.61 -19.76
CA GLY A 216 2.90 -1.19 -19.61
C GLY A 216 2.19 -0.60 -18.39
N TRP A 217 1.81 0.68 -18.47
CA TRP A 217 1.07 1.36 -17.41
C TRP A 217 -0.38 0.87 -17.38
N SER A 218 -0.71 0.06 -16.37
CA SER A 218 -2.10 -0.38 -16.13
C SER A 218 -2.89 0.68 -15.36
N ILE A 219 -2.20 1.49 -14.54
CA ILE A 219 -2.76 2.60 -13.78
C ILE A 219 -1.79 3.78 -13.85
N GLY A 220 -2.26 4.91 -14.35
CA GLY A 220 -1.48 6.15 -14.41
C GLY A 220 -0.50 6.18 -15.57
N SER A 221 0.52 7.02 -15.46
CA SER A 221 1.62 7.13 -16.42
C SER A 221 2.85 7.76 -15.76
N GLY A 222 3.99 7.75 -16.45
CA GLY A 222 5.21 8.41 -15.99
C GLY A 222 6.37 8.21 -16.95
N ASP A 223 7.48 8.88 -16.67
CA ASP A 223 8.67 8.83 -17.52
C ASP A 223 9.36 7.48 -17.45
N MET A 224 9.86 7.01 -18.60
CA MET A 224 10.60 5.76 -18.74
C MET A 224 12.11 6.03 -18.81
N LEU A 225 12.91 5.15 -18.21
CA LEU A 225 14.36 5.10 -18.28
C LEU A 225 14.80 3.63 -18.42
N ASP A 226 15.61 3.31 -19.42
CA ASP A 226 16.11 1.95 -19.67
C ASP A 226 15.01 0.86 -19.68
N ALA A 227 13.88 1.16 -20.33
CA ALA A 227 12.70 0.30 -20.46
C ALA A 227 11.92 0.00 -19.15
N GLU A 228 12.22 0.70 -18.05
CA GLU A 228 11.42 0.69 -16.81
C GLU A 228 10.99 2.11 -16.43
N PRO A 229 9.92 2.32 -15.64
CA PRO A 229 9.60 3.64 -15.13
C PRO A 229 10.75 4.23 -14.31
N SER A 230 11.05 5.51 -14.50
CA SER A 230 12.07 6.23 -13.75
C SER A 230 11.59 6.68 -12.36
N GLY A 231 10.27 6.73 -12.16
CA GLY A 231 9.61 7.33 -11.00
C GLY A 231 9.55 8.86 -11.05
N ALA A 232 9.98 9.50 -12.15
CA ALA A 232 9.80 10.93 -12.40
C ALA A 232 8.50 11.20 -13.16
N ASN A 233 7.93 12.39 -12.94
CA ASN A 233 6.72 12.90 -13.62
C ASN A 233 5.55 11.90 -13.64
N VAL A 234 5.39 11.14 -12.56
CA VAL A 234 4.32 10.15 -12.43
C VAL A 234 2.97 10.87 -12.28
N ILE A 235 2.02 10.48 -13.12
CA ILE A 235 0.62 10.88 -13.04
C ILE A 235 -0.16 9.70 -12.47
N TYR A 236 -0.73 9.89 -11.27
CA TYR A 236 -1.53 8.84 -10.62
C TYR A 236 -2.83 8.58 -11.38
N GLY A 237 -3.14 7.31 -11.59
CA GLY A 237 -4.31 6.88 -12.36
C GLY A 237 -5.46 6.36 -11.52
N ARG A 238 -5.21 6.04 -10.25
CA ARG A 238 -6.23 5.57 -9.31
C ARG A 238 -6.02 6.26 -7.97
N TRP A 239 -7.11 6.48 -7.27
CA TRP A 239 -7.07 6.85 -5.87
C TRP A 239 -8.08 6.04 -5.06
N GLY A 240 -7.79 5.87 -3.79
CA GLY A 240 -8.64 5.20 -2.82
C GLY A 240 -8.50 5.84 -1.44
N VAL A 241 -9.47 5.58 -0.60
CA VAL A 241 -9.41 5.85 0.83
C VAL A 241 -9.56 4.53 1.56
N ILE A 242 -8.71 4.30 2.56
CA ILE A 242 -8.82 3.23 3.53
C ILE A 242 -9.29 3.88 4.84
N ALA A 243 -10.54 3.66 5.25
CA ALA A 243 -11.05 4.27 6.47
C ALA A 243 -10.74 3.44 7.70
N LYS A 244 -10.58 4.13 8.83
CA LYS A 244 -10.37 3.53 10.14
C LYS A 244 -11.52 2.59 10.51
N GLY A 245 -11.20 1.33 10.79
CA GLY A 245 -12.15 0.24 11.04
C GLY A 245 -13.09 -0.06 9.87
N GLY A 246 -12.90 0.59 8.72
CA GLY A 246 -13.67 0.39 7.50
C GLY A 246 -13.00 -0.57 6.52
N GLY A 247 -11.67 -0.70 6.62
CA GLY A 247 -10.89 -1.56 5.75
C GLY A 247 -10.45 -0.90 4.44
N PRO A 248 -9.75 -1.67 3.60
CA PRO A 248 -9.26 -1.21 2.31
C PRO A 248 -10.41 -0.79 1.39
N GLY A 249 -10.22 0.31 0.68
CA GLY A 249 -11.15 0.74 -0.37
C GLY A 249 -12.44 1.39 0.12
N TRP A 250 -12.55 1.85 1.38
CA TRP A 250 -13.72 2.61 1.87
C TRP A 250 -14.44 3.46 0.81
N VAL A 251 -13.69 4.27 0.05
CA VAL A 251 -14.13 4.88 -1.22
C VAL A 251 -12.98 4.86 -2.21
N GLY A 252 -13.25 4.80 -3.52
CA GLY A 252 -12.21 4.90 -4.54
C GLY A 252 -12.69 5.39 -5.90
N GLY A 253 -11.72 5.74 -6.74
CA GLY A 253 -11.95 6.23 -8.08
C GLY A 253 -10.79 5.94 -9.02
N TRP A 254 -11.12 5.86 -10.31
CA TRP A 254 -10.15 5.72 -11.39
C TRP A 254 -10.06 7.07 -12.12
N GLY A 255 -8.96 7.80 -11.92
CA GLY A 255 -8.76 9.16 -12.43
C GLY A 255 -9.90 10.12 -12.04
N ASN A 256 -10.38 10.93 -13.00
CA ASN A 256 -11.46 11.91 -12.82
C ASN A 256 -12.87 11.29 -12.67
N ARG A 257 -13.00 10.01 -12.31
CA ARG A 257 -14.31 9.33 -12.15
C ARG A 257 -14.48 8.80 -10.72
N PRO A 258 -15.26 9.49 -9.86
CA PRO A 258 -15.66 8.94 -8.57
C PRO A 258 -16.86 8.00 -8.77
N LYS A 259 -16.69 6.67 -8.70
CA LYS A 259 -17.84 5.73 -8.77
C LYS A 259 -17.70 4.41 -8.01
N GLU A 260 -16.62 4.15 -7.28
CA GLU A 260 -16.45 2.89 -6.57
C GLU A 260 -16.45 3.10 -5.05
N SER A 261 -17.20 2.27 -4.33
CA SER A 261 -17.25 2.29 -2.87
C SER A 261 -17.23 0.87 -2.37
N PHE A 262 -16.39 0.59 -1.38
CA PHE A 262 -16.30 -0.72 -0.79
C PHE A 262 -17.10 -0.68 0.49
N CYS A 263 -18.13 -1.51 0.56
CA CYS A 263 -19.00 -1.62 1.71
C CYS A 263 -18.63 -2.86 2.49
N LEU A 264 -18.37 -2.74 3.78
CA LEU A 264 -18.39 -3.90 4.67
C LEU A 264 -19.81 -4.49 4.65
N ILE A 265 -19.91 -5.81 4.50
CA ILE A 265 -21.16 -6.50 4.82
C ILE A 265 -21.11 -6.69 6.32
N GLU A 266 -21.94 -5.93 7.05
CA GLU A 266 -22.24 -6.32 8.43
C GLU A 266 -23.12 -7.57 8.33
N GLU A 267 -22.61 -8.68 8.85
CA GLU A 267 -23.40 -9.90 9.07
C GLU A 267 -24.33 -9.73 10.27
#